data_AF-A0A0R1MSC0-F1
#
_entry.id   AF-A0A0R1MSC0-F1
#
_cell.length_a   1.000
_cell.length_b   1.000
_cell.length_c   1.000
_cell.angle_alpha   90.00
_cell.angle_beta   90.00
_cell.angle_gamma   90.00
#
_symmetry.space_group_name_H-M   'P 1'
#
loop_
_entity.id
_entity.type
_entity.pdbx_description
1 polymer ?
#
loop_
_entity_poly.entity_id
_entity_poly.type
_entity_poly.pdbx_seq_one_letter_code
_entity_poly.pdbx_strand_id
1 'polypeptide(L)'
;MKKIIDLTKIESLLNSAISATEIEKETNIEQDIILNYRNNTSELENMTIANAFKLQNFYDKHNVEPTISCDSTELIEELKIDIEGFGDFECWAWFKKIEGAKIYTNYDFKEAESPLTKYEINQAKENGEQFEILKAKHLLELLERQNKIL
;
A
#
# COMPACT_ATOMS: atom_id res chain seq x y z
N MET A 1 15.68 -27.95 -8.62
CA MET A 1 14.71 -26.89 -8.23
C MET A 1 14.56 -25.92 -9.38
N LYS A 2 13.34 -25.69 -9.86
CA LYS A 2 13.07 -24.67 -10.87
C LYS A 2 13.04 -23.32 -10.16
N LYS A 3 13.97 -22.42 -10.50
CA LYS A 3 13.94 -21.04 -9.99
C LYS A 3 13.04 -20.22 -10.91
N ILE A 4 11.98 -19.64 -10.36
CA ILE A 4 11.03 -18.80 -11.08
C ILE A 4 11.33 -17.35 -10.71
N ILE A 5 11.38 -16.48 -11.72
CA ILE A 5 11.46 -15.04 -11.53
C ILE A 5 10.05 -14.48 -11.62
N ASP A 6 9.65 -13.75 -10.59
CA ASP A 6 8.41 -13.01 -10.46
C ASP A 6 8.73 -11.52 -10.59
N LEU A 7 8.41 -10.95 -11.76
CA LEU A 7 8.69 -9.55 -12.07
C LEU A 7 7.91 -8.60 -11.16
N THR A 8 6.74 -9.00 -10.65
CA THR A 8 5.91 -8.16 -9.79
C THR A 8 6.59 -7.86 -8.45
N LYS A 9 7.34 -8.83 -7.91
CA LYS A 9 8.16 -8.66 -6.71
C LYS A 9 9.32 -7.70 -6.94
N ILE A 10 9.96 -7.81 -8.10
CA ILE A 10 11.10 -6.95 -8.46
C ILE A 10 10.60 -5.51 -8.64
N GLU A 11 9.47 -5.32 -9.31
CA GLU A 11 8.82 -4.03 -9.47
C GLU A 11 8.43 -3.42 -8.12
N SER A 12 7.83 -4.22 -7.22
CA SER A 12 7.51 -3.81 -5.85
C SER A 12 8.75 -3.35 -5.08
N LEU A 13 9.86 -4.10 -5.15
CA LEU A 13 11.14 -3.69 -4.54
C LEU A 13 11.63 -2.36 -5.12
N LEU A 14 11.58 -2.20 -6.44
CA LEU A 14 12.06 -0.99 -7.09
C LEU A 14 11.20 0.23 -6.73
N ASN A 15 9.90 0.05 -6.53
CA ASN A 15 8.99 1.12 -6.10
C ASN A 15 8.93 1.32 -4.57
N SER A 16 9.59 0.47 -3.79
CA SER A 16 9.61 0.57 -2.32
C SER A 16 10.44 1.76 -1.80
N ALA A 17 10.22 2.10 -0.53
CA ALA A 17 10.98 3.12 0.19
C ALA A 17 12.46 2.72 0.48
N ILE A 18 12.87 1.50 0.16
CA ILE A 18 14.24 1.02 0.39
C ILE A 18 15.21 1.82 -0.45
N SER A 19 16.31 2.29 0.15
CA SER A 19 17.29 3.09 -0.58
C SER A 19 18.04 2.27 -1.63
N ALA A 20 18.38 2.86 -2.78
CA ALA A 20 19.19 2.18 -3.79
C ALA A 20 20.55 1.74 -3.23
N THR A 21 21.11 2.53 -2.30
CA THR A 21 22.35 2.20 -1.56
C THR A 21 22.21 0.93 -0.72
N GLU A 22 21.06 0.70 -0.10
CA GLU A 22 20.80 -0.49 0.70
C GLU A 22 20.64 -1.74 -0.18
N ILE A 23 19.91 -1.61 -1.29
CA ILE A 23 19.80 -2.67 -2.29
C ILE A 23 21.18 -3.02 -2.86
N GLU A 24 22.00 -2.03 -3.21
CA GLU A 24 23.36 -2.23 -3.73
C GLU A 24 24.24 -3.01 -2.75
N LYS A 25 24.25 -2.62 -1.47
CA LYS A 25 25.10 -3.25 -0.43
C LYS A 25 24.92 -4.76 -0.35
N GLU A 26 23.72 -5.27 -0.60
CA GLU A 26 23.42 -6.70 -0.52
C GLU A 26 23.38 -7.41 -1.87
N THR A 27 22.92 -6.74 -2.93
CA THR A 27 22.78 -7.35 -4.26
C THR A 27 24.03 -7.20 -5.12
N ASN A 28 24.91 -6.26 -4.77
CA ASN A 28 26.05 -5.83 -5.57
C ASN A 28 25.63 -5.42 -7.00
N ILE A 29 24.48 -4.75 -7.12
CA ILE A 29 24.00 -4.07 -8.31
C ILE A 29 24.24 -2.58 -8.09
N GLU A 30 24.94 -1.93 -9.01
CA GLU A 30 25.28 -0.51 -8.90
C GLU A 30 24.03 0.36 -8.71
N GLN A 31 24.13 1.37 -7.84
CA GLN A 31 23.03 2.30 -7.57
C GLN A 31 22.44 2.92 -8.84
N ASP A 32 23.27 3.31 -9.80
CA ASP A 32 22.83 3.91 -11.07
C ASP A 32 21.93 2.94 -11.85
N ILE A 33 22.23 1.64 -11.83
CA ILE A 33 21.40 0.62 -12.48
C ILE A 33 20.03 0.53 -11.79
N ILE A 34 19.99 0.52 -10.46
CA ILE A 34 18.74 0.49 -9.68
C ILE A 34 17.89 1.73 -9.96
N LEU A 35 18.54 2.91 -9.95
CA LEU A 35 17.89 4.18 -10.24
C LEU A 35 17.38 4.24 -11.69
N ASN A 36 18.09 3.67 -12.64
CA ASN A 36 17.63 3.63 -14.03
C ASN A 36 16.31 2.87 -14.19
N TYR A 37 16.14 1.76 -13.47
CA TYR A 37 14.86 1.04 -13.43
C TYR A 37 13.78 1.84 -12.71
N ARG A 38 14.08 2.45 -11.55
CA ARG A 38 13.13 3.30 -10.80
C ARG A 38 12.62 4.50 -11.59
N ASN A 39 13.49 5.09 -12.41
CA ASN A 39 13.18 6.26 -13.22
C ASN A 39 12.61 5.90 -14.59
N ASN A 40 12.33 4.62 -14.87
CA ASN A 40 11.84 4.12 -16.16
C ASN A 40 12.75 4.48 -17.36
N THR A 41 14.05 4.68 -17.12
CA THR A 41 15.05 4.90 -18.18
C THR A 41 15.58 3.59 -18.76
N SER A 42 15.34 2.48 -18.05
CA SER A 42 15.56 1.11 -18.48
C SER A 42 14.31 0.28 -18.18
N GLU A 43 13.83 -0.48 -19.15
CA GLU A 43 12.69 -1.39 -19.00
C GLU A 43 13.09 -2.66 -18.24
N LEU A 44 12.19 -3.21 -17.41
CA LEU A 44 12.45 -4.43 -16.62
C LEU A 44 12.64 -5.66 -17.50
N GLU A 45 11.98 -5.69 -18.66
CA GLU A 45 12.07 -6.74 -19.68
C GLU A 45 13.49 -6.89 -20.23
N ASN A 46 14.27 -5.81 -20.18
CA ASN A 46 15.67 -5.78 -20.64
C ASN A 46 16.66 -6.14 -19.50
N MET A 47 16.17 -6.38 -18.27
CA MET A 47 17.00 -6.76 -17.13
C MET A 47 17.66 -8.12 -17.35
N THR A 48 18.94 -8.23 -16.97
CA THR A 48 19.61 -9.53 -16.99
C THR A 48 18.98 -10.48 -15.97
N ILE A 49 18.84 -11.76 -16.33
CA ILE A 49 18.34 -12.82 -15.44
C ILE A 49 19.11 -12.85 -14.11
N ALA A 50 20.42 -12.58 -14.14
CA ALA A 50 21.27 -12.52 -12.96
C ALA A 50 20.85 -11.39 -12.00
N ASN A 51 20.58 -10.19 -12.52
CA ASN A 51 20.12 -9.07 -11.71
C ASN A 51 18.70 -9.30 -11.20
N ALA A 52 17.81 -9.86 -12.03
CA ALA A 52 16.47 -10.22 -11.61
C ALA A 52 16.48 -11.20 -10.44
N PHE A 53 17.34 -12.23 -10.48
CA PHE A 53 17.51 -13.14 -9.35
C PHE A 53 18.01 -12.46 -8.08
N LYS A 54 18.97 -11.55 -8.19
CA LYS A 54 19.51 -10.84 -7.03
C LYS A 54 18.45 -9.95 -6.37
N LEU A 55 17.69 -9.20 -7.18
CA LEU A 55 16.61 -8.33 -6.71
C LEU A 55 15.48 -9.13 -6.09
N GLN A 56 15.05 -10.23 -6.71
CA GLN A 56 14.04 -11.10 -6.12
C GLN A 56 14.52 -11.76 -4.82
N ASN A 57 15.77 -12.25 -4.75
CA ASN A 57 16.28 -12.81 -3.51
C ASN A 57 16.37 -11.76 -2.40
N PHE A 58 16.69 -10.51 -2.73
CA PHE A 58 16.63 -9.40 -1.79
C PHE A 58 15.20 -9.19 -1.30
N TYR A 59 14.23 -9.11 -2.22
CA TYR A 59 12.80 -9.02 -1.90
C TYR A 59 12.35 -10.14 -0.94
N ASP A 60 12.62 -11.40 -1.31
CA ASP A 60 12.21 -12.59 -0.56
C ASP A 60 12.89 -12.66 0.82
N LYS A 61 14.12 -12.16 0.95
CA LYS A 61 14.88 -12.17 2.21
C LYS A 61 14.42 -11.09 3.18
N HIS A 62 14.13 -9.90 2.67
CA HIS A 62 13.74 -8.75 3.48
C HIS A 62 12.23 -8.62 3.65
N ASN A 63 11.48 -9.58 3.12
CA ASN A 63 10.02 -9.52 3.03
C ASN A 63 9.57 -8.15 2.50
N VAL A 64 10.29 -7.62 1.50
CA VAL A 64 10.08 -6.26 1.02
C VAL A 64 8.63 -6.16 0.64
N GLU A 65 7.86 -5.43 1.43
CA GLU A 65 6.43 -5.52 1.24
C GLU A 65 6.07 -4.97 -0.15
N PRO A 66 5.11 -5.62 -0.84
CA PRO A 66 4.46 -4.98 -1.96
C PRO A 66 4.02 -3.62 -1.46
N THR A 67 4.29 -2.57 -2.23
CA THR A 67 3.49 -1.35 -2.13
C THR A 67 2.04 -1.81 -2.11
N ILE A 68 1.39 -1.69 -0.95
CA ILE A 68 0.04 -2.22 -0.75
C ILE A 68 -0.86 -1.40 -1.66
N SER A 69 -1.05 -1.91 -2.88
CA SER A 69 -2.10 -1.54 -3.78
C SER A 69 -3.38 -2.07 -3.15
N CYS A 70 -3.94 -1.28 -2.23
CA CYS A 70 -5.35 -1.38 -1.94
C CYS A 70 -6.04 -0.55 -3.00
N ASP A 71 -6.57 -1.22 -4.02
CA ASP A 71 -7.53 -0.60 -4.94
C ASP A 71 -8.68 -0.05 -4.11
N SER A 72 -8.55 1.23 -3.80
CA SER A 72 -9.49 1.98 -2.99
C SER A 72 -10.39 2.80 -3.91
N THR A 73 -10.40 2.52 -5.21
CA THR A 73 -11.06 3.35 -6.23
C THR A 73 -12.55 3.45 -5.95
N GLU A 74 -13.23 2.33 -5.69
CA GLU A 74 -14.66 2.30 -5.34
C GLU A 74 -14.92 3.09 -4.04
N LEU A 75 -14.12 2.86 -2.99
CA LEU A 75 -14.24 3.56 -1.71
C LEU A 75 -14.01 5.07 -1.82
N ILE A 76 -13.07 5.49 -2.69
CA ILE A 76 -12.77 6.90 -2.99
C ILE A 76 -13.95 7.54 -3.74
N GLU A 77 -14.53 6.83 -4.71
CA GLU A 77 -15.67 7.33 -5.48
C GLU A 77 -16.91 7.52 -4.59
N GLU A 78 -17.23 6.53 -3.75
CA GLU A 78 -18.31 6.62 -2.76
C GLU A 78 -18.09 7.79 -1.81
N LEU A 79 -16.90 7.91 -1.22
CA LEU A 79 -16.59 8.99 -0.28
C LEU A 79 -16.64 10.38 -0.93
N LYS A 80 -16.29 10.51 -2.21
CA LYS A 80 -16.42 11.76 -2.97
C LYS A 80 -17.90 12.16 -3.13
N ILE A 81 -18.76 11.21 -3.47
CA ILE A 81 -20.21 11.44 -3.59
C ILE A 81 -20.78 11.87 -2.23
N ASP A 82 -20.39 11.20 -1.15
CA ASP A 82 -20.84 11.54 0.20
C ASP A 82 -20.35 12.92 0.64
N ILE A 83 -19.10 13.29 0.35
CA ILE A 83 -18.58 14.62 0.65
C ILE A 83 -19.34 15.70 -0.14
N GLU A 84 -19.73 15.42 -1.38
CA GLU A 84 -20.56 16.34 -2.18
C GLU A 84 -21.95 16.52 -1.56
N GLY A 85 -22.56 15.42 -1.08
CA GLY A 85 -23.89 15.45 -0.47
C GLY A 85 -23.95 16.00 0.96
N PHE A 86 -22.94 15.71 1.78
CA PHE A 86 -22.97 15.91 3.24
C PHE A 86 -21.85 16.84 3.76
N GLY A 87 -20.89 17.24 2.92
CA GLY A 87 -19.78 18.09 3.30
C GLY A 87 -18.68 17.35 4.08
N ASP A 88 -17.98 18.06 4.97
CA ASP A 88 -16.87 17.48 5.75
C ASP A 88 -17.32 16.93 7.11
N PHE A 89 -17.98 15.76 7.06
CA PHE A 89 -18.54 15.06 8.22
C PHE A 89 -17.48 14.26 9.00
N GLU A 90 -17.84 13.82 10.21
CA GLU A 90 -17.05 12.83 10.96
C GLU A 90 -17.48 11.42 10.56
N CYS A 91 -16.52 10.54 10.35
CA CYS A 91 -16.75 9.14 9.99
C CYS A 91 -15.94 8.21 10.88
N TRP A 92 -16.45 7.01 11.10
CA TRP A 92 -15.65 5.87 11.52
C TRP A 92 -14.88 5.36 10.30
N ALA A 93 -13.56 5.21 10.42
CA ALA A 93 -12.71 4.69 9.38
C ALA A 93 -12.02 3.42 9.88
N TRP A 94 -12.28 2.29 9.21
CA TRP A 94 -11.62 1.02 9.50
C TRP A 94 -10.28 0.96 8.79
N PHE A 95 -9.29 0.41 9.46
CA PHE A 95 -7.96 0.22 8.93
C PHE A 95 -7.30 -1.05 9.44
N LYS A 96 -6.40 -1.61 8.62
CA LYS A 96 -5.45 -2.64 9.03
C LYS A 96 -4.09 -2.02 9.24
N LYS A 97 -3.34 -2.59 10.18
CA LYS A 97 -1.90 -2.32 10.31
C LYS A 97 -1.15 -3.42 9.58
N ILE A 98 -0.52 -3.08 8.48
CA ILE A 98 0.28 -3.99 7.67
C ILE A 98 1.69 -3.37 7.60
N GLU A 99 2.68 -4.10 8.11
CA GLU A 99 4.08 -3.66 8.35
C GLU A 99 4.27 -2.21 8.82
N GLY A 100 3.44 -1.77 9.76
CA GLY A 100 3.54 -0.44 10.39
C GLY A 100 2.82 0.69 9.64
N ALA A 101 2.34 0.44 8.42
CA ALA A 101 1.46 1.33 7.68
C ALA A 101 -0.01 1.11 8.09
N LYS A 102 -0.79 2.19 8.13
CA LYS A 102 -2.24 2.14 8.26
C LYS A 102 -2.87 2.11 6.87
N ILE A 103 -3.62 1.06 6.60
CA ILE A 103 -4.33 0.85 5.34
C ILE A 103 -5.81 0.91 5.63
N TYR A 104 -6.49 1.95 5.19
CA TYR A 104 -7.93 2.10 5.38
C TYR A 104 -8.68 1.19 4.42
N THR A 105 -9.68 0.48 4.96
CA THR A 105 -10.42 -0.58 4.25
C THR A 105 -11.92 -0.32 4.17
N ASN A 106 -12.47 0.56 5.02
CA ASN A 106 -13.88 0.92 5.00
C ASN A 106 -14.14 2.22 5.76
N TYR A 107 -15.31 2.84 5.56
CA TYR A 107 -15.83 3.91 6.41
C TYR A 107 -17.33 3.85 6.60
N ASP A 108 -17.83 4.58 7.60
CA ASP A 108 -19.26 4.78 7.84
C ASP A 108 -19.48 6.12 8.57
N PHE A 109 -20.67 6.68 8.43
CA PHE A 109 -21.05 7.93 9.07
C PHE A 109 -21.01 7.79 10.59
N LYS A 110 -20.39 8.75 11.26
CA LYS A 110 -20.46 8.84 12.72
C LYS A 110 -21.70 9.63 13.11
N GLU A 111 -22.84 8.95 13.21
CA GLU A 111 -24.05 9.53 13.79
C GLU A 111 -23.93 9.59 15.32
N ALA A 112 -24.29 10.74 15.92
CA ALA A 112 -24.21 10.93 17.37
C ALA A 112 -25.12 9.97 18.16
N GLU A 113 -26.21 9.52 17.54
CA GLU A 113 -27.22 8.65 18.14
C GLU A 113 -26.94 7.15 17.90
N SER A 114 -26.01 6.80 17.01
CA SER A 114 -25.70 5.42 16.60
C SER A 114 -24.20 5.13 16.75
N PRO A 115 -23.71 4.85 17.98
CA PRO A 115 -22.34 4.41 18.16
C PRO A 115 -22.14 3.02 17.55
N LEU A 116 -20.89 2.69 17.18
CA LEU A 116 -20.52 1.35 16.73
C LEU A 116 -21.04 0.29 17.69
N THR A 117 -21.76 -0.69 17.15
CA THR A 117 -22.29 -1.80 17.91
C THR A 117 -21.15 -2.72 18.35
N LYS A 118 -21.38 -3.50 19.42
CA LYS A 118 -20.43 -4.54 19.86
C LYS A 118 -20.15 -5.56 18.75
N TYR A 119 -21.11 -5.79 17.85
CA TYR A 119 -20.95 -6.69 16.72
C TYR A 119 -19.91 -6.16 15.73
N GLU A 120 -20.02 -4.89 15.32
CA GLU A 120 -19.06 -4.25 14.40
C GLU A 120 -17.65 -4.19 14.99
N ILE A 121 -17.55 -3.91 16.29
CA ILE A 121 -16.27 -3.91 17.01
C ILE A 121 -15.65 -5.30 17.02
N ASN A 122 -16.45 -6.34 17.26
CA ASN A 122 -15.98 -7.72 17.28
C ASN A 122 -15.59 -8.20 15.88
N GLN A 123 -16.37 -7.89 14.85
CA GLN A 123 -16.06 -8.21 13.45
C GLN A 123 -14.76 -7.55 13.00
N ALA A 124 -14.57 -6.26 13.29
CA ALA A 124 -13.32 -5.57 13.00
C ALA A 124 -12.14 -6.31 13.66
N LYS A 125 -12.27 -6.67 14.94
CA LYS A 125 -11.24 -7.41 15.67
C LYS A 125 -10.95 -8.79 15.09
N GLU A 126 -11.98 -9.54 14.69
CA GLU A 126 -11.85 -10.87 14.07
C GLU A 126 -11.16 -10.79 12.70
N ASN A 127 -11.40 -9.72 11.95
CA ASN A 127 -10.79 -9.47 10.64
C ASN A 127 -9.40 -8.81 10.70
N GLY A 128 -8.86 -8.58 11.91
CA GLY A 128 -7.58 -7.90 12.13
C GLY A 128 -7.62 -6.39 11.88
N GLU A 129 -8.82 -5.79 11.86
CA GLU A 129 -9.06 -4.37 11.65
C GLU A 129 -9.15 -3.62 12.98
N GLN A 130 -8.75 -2.36 12.90
CA GLN A 130 -8.94 -1.34 13.92
C GLN A 130 -9.76 -0.21 13.30
N PHE A 131 -10.26 0.71 14.10
CA PHE A 131 -10.98 1.87 13.58
C PHE A 131 -10.64 3.12 14.36
N GLU A 132 -10.78 4.27 13.71
CA GLU A 132 -10.63 5.59 14.31
C GLU A 132 -11.64 6.57 13.73
N ILE A 133 -11.78 7.73 14.36
CA ILE A 133 -12.65 8.80 13.88
C ILE A 133 -11.82 9.78 13.08
N LEU A 134 -12.23 10.06 11.86
CA LEU A 134 -11.60 11.05 10.98
C LEU A 134 -12.65 11.99 10.39
N LYS A 135 -12.18 13.08 9.80
CA LYS A 135 -12.96 13.92 8.90
C LYS A 135 -12.98 13.31 7.50
N ALA A 136 -14.13 13.34 6.83
CA ALA A 136 -14.33 12.75 5.51
C ALA A 136 -13.29 13.24 4.50
N LYS A 137 -13.01 14.56 4.45
CA LYS A 137 -11.97 15.09 3.55
C LYS A 137 -10.57 14.59 3.87
N HIS A 138 -10.27 14.40 5.15
CA HIS A 138 -8.96 13.88 5.56
C HIS A 138 -8.82 12.39 5.24
N LEU A 139 -9.89 11.60 5.43
CA LEU A 139 -9.91 10.21 5.00
C LEU A 139 -9.73 10.10 3.48
N LEU A 140 -10.38 10.98 2.71
CA LEU A 140 -10.22 11.02 1.26
C LEU A 140 -8.76 11.26 0.85
N GLU A 141 -8.07 12.23 1.48
CA GLU A 141 -6.64 12.45 1.23
C GLU A 141 -5.77 11.22 1.53
N LEU A 142 -6.12 10.45 2.57
CA LEU A 142 -5.41 9.24 2.95
C LEU A 142 -5.64 8.10 1.95
N LEU A 143 -6.89 7.88 1.54
CA LEU A 143 -7.26 6.89 0.53
C LEU A 143 -6.64 7.23 -0.84
N GLU A 144 -6.65 8.49 -1.26
CA GLU A 144 -6.00 8.91 -2.51
C GLU A 144 -4.48 8.74 -2.45
N ARG A 145 -3.86 8.88 -1.27
CA ARG A 145 -2.43 8.57 -1.08
C ARG A 145 -2.17 7.07 -1.15
N GLN A 146 -3.03 6.24 -0.54
CA GLN A 146 -2.95 4.78 -0.66
C GLN A 146 -3.05 4.35 -2.13
N ASN A 147 -3.98 4.93 -2.88
CA ASN A 147 -4.24 4.58 -4.28
C ASN A 147 -3.22 5.17 -5.27
N LYS A 148 -2.37 6.11 -4.85
CA LYS A 148 -1.26 6.67 -5.67
C LYS A 148 0.03 5.87 -5.58
N ILE A 149 0.07 4.88 -4.70
CA ILE A 149 1.19 3.94 -4.52
C ILE A 149 1.05 2.73 -5.47
N LEU A 150 0.02 2.76 -6.33
CA LEU A 150 -0.22 1.92 -7.50
C LEU A 150 0.63 2.34 -8.71
#